data_AF-A0A7J6MEX5-F1
#
_entry.id   AF-A0A7J6MEX5-F1
#
_cell.length_a   1.000
_cell.length_b   1.000
_cell.length_c   1.000
_cell.angle_alpha   90.00
_cell.angle_beta   90.00
_cell.angle_gamma   90.00
#
_symmetry.space_group_name_H-M   'P 1'
#
loop_
_entity.id
_entity.type
_entity.pdbx_description
1 polymer ?
#
loop_
_entity_poly.entity_id
_entity_poly.type
_entity_poly.pdbx_seq_one_letter_code
_entity_poly.pdbx_strand_id
1 'polypeptide(L)'
;MVSGHSDASHPPDTAVIGCDGAGSRLRYALSNVGVVSFSEEMIGHEYKEVPFVALSTSAEHPEGTAIHNGSIHIWPREDFFLMALANLDGSFTGTIYARNGLNDEDRAADVGLPSFVHLRYRRQRPNAAAELISNPQSKLGSVRCNTHTAVVSGVPYLLVGDAAHAIVPFFGQGCNCGFEDCVVLDEHLQDKSRPLAVAFRAYSAQLLADTDAIADMALDNFVEMMSRVADPK
;
A
#
# COMPACT_ATOMS: atom_id res chain seq x y z
N MET A 1 -7.63 28.17 -39.16
CA MET A 1 -7.00 26.89 -39.51
C MET A 1 -6.73 26.16 -38.20
N VAL A 2 -7.61 25.23 -37.84
CA VAL A 2 -7.44 24.40 -36.64
C VAL A 2 -6.43 23.32 -37.02
N SER A 3 -5.26 23.35 -36.37
CA SER A 3 -4.21 22.34 -36.53
C SER A 3 -4.78 20.97 -36.19
N GLY A 4 -4.82 20.10 -37.20
CA GLY A 4 -5.21 18.71 -37.05
C GLY A 4 -4.33 18.04 -35.99
N HIS A 5 -4.98 17.40 -35.03
CA HIS A 5 -4.30 16.44 -34.18
C HIS A 5 -3.87 15.31 -35.11
N SER A 6 -2.56 15.15 -35.27
CA SER A 6 -1.99 14.02 -35.97
C SER A 6 -2.42 12.76 -35.21
N ASP A 7 -3.22 11.94 -35.88
CA ASP A 7 -3.54 10.58 -35.47
C ASP A 7 -2.20 9.83 -35.39
N ALA A 8 -1.64 9.72 -34.20
CA ALA A 8 -0.40 8.99 -33.98
C ALA A 8 -0.74 7.52 -34.14
N SER A 9 -0.64 6.99 -35.35
CA SER A 9 -0.83 5.58 -35.61
C SER A 9 0.23 4.81 -34.81
N HIS A 10 -0.20 4.19 -33.71
CA HIS A 10 0.66 3.32 -32.93
C HIS A 10 1.23 2.22 -33.85
N PRO A 11 2.52 1.85 -33.69
CA PRO A 11 3.09 0.74 -34.43
C PRO A 11 2.22 -0.52 -34.28
N PRO A 12 2.10 -1.36 -35.33
CA PRO A 12 1.55 -2.70 -35.15
C PRO A 12 2.31 -3.39 -34.01
N ASP A 13 1.58 -4.09 -33.13
CA ASP A 13 2.08 -4.74 -31.91
C ASP A 13 2.43 -3.83 -30.73
N THR A 14 1.88 -2.62 -30.67
CA THR A 14 2.00 -1.75 -29.48
C THR A 14 0.94 -2.06 -28.44
N ALA A 15 1.33 -2.11 -27.17
CA ALA A 15 0.43 -2.13 -26.02
C ALA A 15 0.88 -1.11 -24.96
N VAL A 16 -0.03 -0.72 -24.08
CA VAL A 16 0.25 0.17 -22.94
C VAL A 16 -0.01 -0.58 -21.64
N ILE A 17 0.99 -0.60 -20.76
CA ILE A 17 0.89 -1.23 -19.43
C ILE A 17 1.01 -0.12 -18.38
N GLY A 18 -0.05 0.06 -17.59
CA GLY A 18 -0.09 1.01 -16.47
C GLY A 18 0.35 0.34 -15.19
N CYS A 19 1.53 0.75 -14.71
CA CYS A 19 2.06 0.43 -13.39
C CYS A 19 2.21 1.74 -12.58
N ASP A 20 1.26 2.67 -12.73
CA ASP A 20 1.30 4.05 -12.23
C ASP A 20 0.67 4.24 -10.84
N GLY A 21 0.51 3.14 -10.09
CA GLY A 21 0.17 3.14 -8.67
C GLY A 21 -1.31 3.34 -8.35
N ALA A 22 -1.62 3.44 -7.05
CA ALA A 22 -2.98 3.50 -6.55
C ALA A 22 -3.79 4.69 -7.11
N GLY A 23 -3.14 5.79 -7.49
CA GLY A 23 -3.76 6.95 -8.15
C GLY A 23 -3.71 6.90 -9.68
N SER A 24 -3.74 5.71 -10.29
CA SER A 24 -3.50 5.46 -11.71
C SER A 24 -4.28 6.39 -12.64
N ARG A 25 -3.55 7.24 -13.37
CA ARG A 25 -4.13 8.12 -14.41
C ARG A 25 -4.61 7.30 -15.59
N LEU A 26 -3.96 6.16 -15.87
CA LEU A 26 -4.42 5.26 -16.92
C LEU A 26 -5.78 4.63 -16.56
N ARG A 27 -5.94 4.13 -15.33
CA ARG A 27 -7.23 3.57 -14.87
C ARG A 27 -8.36 4.59 -15.00
N TYR A 28 -8.15 5.82 -14.54
CA TYR A 28 -9.14 6.90 -14.72
C TYR A 28 -9.44 7.18 -16.20
N ALA A 29 -8.42 7.23 -17.06
CA ALA A 29 -8.62 7.46 -18.49
C ALA A 29 -9.44 6.35 -19.16
N LEU A 30 -9.15 5.07 -18.84
CA LEU A 30 -9.90 3.92 -19.33
C LEU A 30 -11.35 3.91 -18.82
N SER A 31 -11.57 4.34 -17.58
CA SER A 31 -12.93 4.47 -17.05
C SER A 31 -13.72 5.60 -17.68
N ASN A 32 -13.10 6.75 -17.94
CA ASN A 32 -13.76 7.89 -18.59
C ASN A 32 -14.26 7.57 -20.01
N VAL A 33 -13.62 6.64 -20.72
CA VAL A 33 -14.08 6.16 -22.03
C VAL A 33 -14.99 4.93 -21.94
N GLY A 34 -15.34 4.49 -20.73
CA GLY A 34 -16.34 3.45 -20.47
C GLY A 34 -15.88 2.01 -20.67
N VAL A 35 -14.57 1.75 -20.77
CA VAL A 35 -14.03 0.39 -21.03
C VAL A 35 -13.56 -0.34 -19.77
N VAL A 36 -13.37 0.39 -18.66
CA VAL A 36 -13.08 -0.16 -17.33
C VAL A 36 -14.01 0.50 -16.32
N SER A 37 -14.48 -0.25 -15.33
CA SER A 37 -15.17 0.28 -14.15
C SER A 37 -14.38 -0.12 -12.92
N PHE A 38 -14.32 0.76 -11.92
CA PHE A 38 -13.61 0.48 -10.68
C PHE A 38 -14.28 1.16 -9.48
N SER A 39 -13.97 0.67 -8.29
CA SER A 39 -14.34 1.28 -7.02
C SER A 39 -13.10 1.72 -6.25
N GLU A 40 -13.20 2.83 -5.54
CA GLU A 40 -12.21 3.32 -4.57
C GLU A 40 -12.88 3.40 -3.20
N GLU A 41 -12.46 2.55 -2.27
CA GLU A 41 -13.04 2.46 -0.93
C GLU A 41 -12.05 2.96 0.12
N MET A 42 -12.31 4.14 0.68
CA MET A 42 -11.47 4.75 1.70
C MET A 42 -11.92 4.30 3.09
N ILE A 43 -10.98 3.88 3.95
CA ILE A 43 -11.30 3.31 5.27
C ILE A 43 -11.38 4.33 6.41
N GLY A 44 -11.23 5.63 6.12
CA GLY A 44 -11.28 6.72 7.12
C GLY A 44 -10.13 6.73 8.15
N HIS A 45 -9.16 5.82 7.98
CA HIS A 45 -7.91 5.79 8.74
C HIS A 45 -6.80 6.33 7.87
N GLU A 46 -5.87 7.01 8.52
CA GLU A 46 -4.74 7.66 7.89
C GLU A 46 -3.48 7.26 8.63
N TYR A 47 -2.35 7.25 7.93
CA TYR A 47 -1.09 6.85 8.53
C TYR A 47 -0.03 7.93 8.47
N LYS A 48 0.88 7.87 9.44
CA LYS A 48 2.11 8.64 9.52
C LYS A 48 3.28 7.74 9.92
N GLU A 49 4.47 8.04 9.42
CA GLU A 49 5.68 7.32 9.82
C GLU A 49 6.25 7.90 11.13
N VAL A 50 6.87 7.03 11.93
CA VAL A 50 7.46 7.36 13.24
C VAL A 50 8.84 6.69 13.33
N PRO A 51 9.95 7.42 13.26
CA PRO A 51 11.27 6.81 13.31
C PRO A 51 11.66 6.42 14.74
N PHE A 52 12.14 5.20 14.94
CA PHE A 52 12.81 4.78 16.17
C PHE A 52 14.31 4.70 15.93
N VAL A 53 15.09 5.47 16.70
CA VAL A 53 16.54 5.52 16.51
C VAL A 53 17.23 4.26 17.05
N ALA A 54 18.32 3.86 16.41
CA ALA A 54 19.22 2.84 16.95
C ALA A 54 19.82 3.31 18.29
N LEU A 55 20.10 2.36 19.17
CA LEU A 55 20.73 2.58 20.46
C LEU A 55 22.22 2.29 20.41
N SER A 56 22.98 2.96 21.28
CA SER A 56 24.35 2.52 21.58
C SER A 56 24.32 1.15 22.26
N THR A 57 25.24 0.27 21.86
CA THR A 57 25.38 -1.04 22.50
C THR A 57 25.76 -0.89 23.97
N SER A 58 25.11 -1.67 24.83
CA SER A 58 25.34 -1.66 26.28
C SER A 58 24.98 -3.02 26.88
N ALA A 59 25.28 -3.25 28.16
CA ALA A 59 24.87 -4.48 28.84
C ALA A 59 23.34 -4.69 28.85
N GLU A 60 22.57 -3.60 28.86
CA GLU A 60 21.10 -3.64 28.76
C GLU A 60 20.61 -3.77 27.31
N HIS A 61 21.41 -3.34 26.34
CA HIS A 61 21.09 -3.33 24.91
C HIS A 61 22.26 -3.89 24.09
N PRO A 62 22.54 -5.20 24.19
CA PRO A 62 23.67 -5.82 23.52
C PRO A 62 23.60 -5.69 21.99
N GLU A 63 22.38 -5.62 21.46
CA GLU A 63 22.11 -5.49 20.01
C GLU A 63 22.02 -4.04 19.53
N GLY A 64 22.10 -3.05 20.42
CA GLY A 64 21.96 -1.64 20.04
C GLY A 64 20.56 -1.29 19.49
N THR A 65 19.52 -2.03 19.86
CA THR A 65 18.15 -1.83 19.40
C THR A 65 17.21 -1.43 20.54
N ALA A 66 16.23 -0.57 20.22
CA ALA A 66 15.23 -0.10 21.19
C ALA A 66 14.16 -1.16 21.51
N ILE A 67 13.92 -2.06 20.57
CA ILE A 67 12.96 -3.17 20.60
C ILE A 67 13.60 -4.41 19.99
N HIS A 68 13.05 -5.60 20.28
CA HIS A 68 13.63 -6.88 19.85
C HIS A 68 13.83 -6.95 18.33
N ASN A 69 15.04 -7.29 17.90
CA ASN A 69 15.35 -7.42 16.47
C ASN A 69 14.79 -8.74 15.91
N GLY A 70 14.33 -8.74 14.65
CA GLY A 70 13.74 -9.92 14.02
C GLY A 70 12.28 -10.21 14.39
N SER A 71 11.52 -9.19 14.82
CA SER A 71 10.07 -9.29 15.05
C SER A 71 9.32 -8.14 14.39
N ILE A 72 8.07 -8.40 14.00
CA ILE A 72 7.11 -7.36 13.65
C ILE A 72 6.47 -6.91 14.95
N HIS A 73 6.61 -5.64 15.30
CA HIS A 73 6.05 -5.09 16.53
C HIS A 73 4.72 -4.42 16.23
N ILE A 74 3.68 -4.77 16.97
CA ILE A 74 2.34 -4.21 16.82
C ILE A 74 1.84 -3.79 18.21
N TRP A 75 1.36 -2.56 18.32
CA TRP A 75 0.76 -2.00 19.53
C TRP A 75 -0.67 -1.54 19.21
N PRO A 76 -1.67 -2.41 19.42
CA PRO A 76 -3.07 -2.11 19.16
C PRO A 76 -3.65 -1.17 20.22
N ARG A 77 -4.46 -0.19 19.83
CA ARG A 77 -5.34 0.63 20.70
C ARG A 77 -6.70 0.76 20.02
N GLU A 78 -7.70 1.23 20.76
CA GLU A 78 -9.08 1.27 20.28
C GLU A 78 -9.26 2.11 19.02
N ASP A 79 -8.69 3.32 18.96
CA ASP A 79 -8.88 4.27 17.86
C ASP A 79 -7.64 4.50 16.98
N PHE A 80 -6.50 3.88 17.34
CA PHE A 80 -5.28 3.85 16.55
C PHE A 80 -4.46 2.58 16.82
N PHE A 81 -3.53 2.25 15.94
CA PHE A 81 -2.49 1.26 16.26
C PHE A 81 -1.15 1.67 15.66
N LEU A 82 -0.07 1.16 16.24
CA LEU A 82 1.29 1.38 15.76
C LEU A 82 1.89 0.05 15.36
N MET A 83 2.59 0.03 14.22
CA MET A 83 3.47 -1.06 13.82
C MET A 83 4.91 -0.55 13.72
N ALA A 84 5.91 -1.41 13.94
CA ALA A 84 7.31 -1.07 13.64
C ALA A 84 8.06 -2.23 12.99
N LEU A 85 8.82 -1.89 11.94
CA LEU A 85 9.63 -2.79 11.13
C LEU A 85 11.11 -2.44 11.32
N ALA A 86 11.96 -3.45 11.48
CA ALA A 86 13.39 -3.26 11.69
C ALA A 86 14.08 -2.78 10.40
N ASN A 87 15.02 -1.86 10.56
CA ASN A 87 15.97 -1.44 9.53
C ASN A 87 17.32 -2.14 9.75
N LEU A 88 18.14 -2.21 8.70
CA LEU A 88 19.45 -2.88 8.74
C LEU A 88 20.48 -2.19 9.65
N ASP A 89 20.27 -0.91 9.97
CA ASP A 89 21.15 -0.09 10.82
C ASP A 89 20.79 -0.15 12.32
N GLY A 90 19.83 -1.02 12.69
CA GLY A 90 19.35 -1.16 14.07
C GLY A 90 18.29 -0.14 14.48
N SER A 91 17.91 0.78 13.59
CA SER A 91 16.73 1.64 13.76
C SER A 91 15.44 0.87 13.39
N PHE A 92 14.28 1.46 13.64
CA PHE A 92 13.00 0.91 13.18
C PHE A 92 12.16 2.00 12.51
N THR A 93 11.45 1.61 11.45
CA THR A 93 10.43 2.44 10.82
C THR A 93 9.09 2.08 11.44
N GLY A 94 8.57 2.99 12.26
CA GLY A 94 7.22 2.92 12.81
C GLY A 94 6.19 3.46 11.84
N THR A 95 4.97 2.93 11.90
CA THR A 95 3.81 3.45 11.18
C THR A 95 2.63 3.47 12.13
N ILE A 96 2.12 4.66 12.41
CA ILE A 96 0.90 4.83 13.19
C ILE A 96 -0.29 5.01 12.26
N TYR A 97 -1.36 4.27 12.54
CA TYR A 97 -2.63 4.31 11.83
C TYR A 97 -3.68 4.83 12.78
N ALA A 98 -4.33 5.94 12.45
CA ALA A 98 -5.31 6.58 13.32
C ALA A 98 -6.55 7.02 12.54
N ARG A 99 -7.72 6.89 13.16
CA ARG A 99 -8.96 7.42 12.57
C ARG A 99 -8.91 8.95 12.51
N ASN A 100 -9.17 9.50 11.32
CA ASN A 100 -9.05 10.94 11.01
C ASN A 100 -7.63 11.52 11.24
N GLY A 101 -6.62 10.66 11.31
CA GLY A 101 -5.22 11.04 11.52
C GLY A 101 -4.88 11.64 12.89
N LEU A 102 -3.66 12.18 12.98
CA LEU A 102 -3.07 12.77 14.19
C LEU A 102 -2.69 14.23 13.93
N ASN A 103 -3.70 15.09 13.96
CA ASN A 103 -3.58 16.53 13.68
C ASN A 103 -3.70 17.40 14.93
N ASP A 104 -3.94 16.79 16.07
CA ASP A 104 -4.09 17.46 17.37
C ASP A 104 -2.92 17.05 18.27
N GLU A 105 -2.33 18.02 18.97
CA GLU A 105 -1.26 17.78 19.95
C GLU A 105 -1.68 16.82 21.04
N ASP A 106 -2.94 16.90 21.50
CA ASP A 106 -3.44 16.01 22.55
C ASP A 106 -3.53 14.56 22.04
N ARG A 107 -3.99 14.35 20.80
CA ARG A 107 -4.04 13.01 20.17
C ARG A 107 -2.65 12.47 19.83
N ALA A 108 -1.72 13.35 19.44
CA ALA A 108 -0.34 12.97 19.15
C ALA A 108 0.47 12.66 20.43
N ALA A 109 0.19 13.36 21.53
CA ALA A 109 0.79 13.11 22.84
C ALA A 109 0.25 11.81 23.48
N ASP A 110 -1.01 11.48 23.22
CA ASP A 110 -1.68 10.26 23.70
C ASP A 110 -1.45 9.04 22.79
N VAL A 111 -0.49 9.12 21.85
CA VAL A 111 0.01 7.93 21.16
C VAL A 111 0.68 7.05 22.22
N GLY A 112 -0.15 6.16 22.77
CA GLY A 112 0.11 5.25 23.88
C GLY A 112 1.12 4.17 23.52
N LEU A 113 2.29 4.58 23.03
CA LEU A 113 3.52 3.81 23.04
C LEU A 113 3.63 3.14 24.42
N PRO A 114 4.02 1.86 24.50
CA PRO A 114 4.36 1.27 25.79
C PRO A 114 5.26 2.20 26.57
N SER A 115 5.04 2.33 27.88
CA SER A 115 5.75 3.30 28.72
C SER A 115 7.27 3.27 28.54
N PHE A 116 7.86 2.11 28.27
CA PHE A 116 9.28 1.97 27.97
C PHE A 116 9.68 2.58 26.61
N VAL A 117 8.85 2.43 25.57
CA VAL A 117 9.05 3.05 24.24
C VAL A 117 8.77 4.55 24.33
N HIS A 118 7.68 4.96 24.99
CA HIS A 118 7.31 6.36 25.15
C HIS A 118 8.40 7.16 25.87
N LEU A 119 8.89 6.65 27.01
CA LEU A 119 9.90 7.32 27.83
C LEU A 119 11.24 7.42 27.09
N ARG A 120 11.64 6.36 26.37
CA ARG A 120 12.88 6.33 25.58
C ARG A 120 12.79 7.20 24.33
N TYR A 121 11.67 7.11 23.61
CA TYR A 121 11.38 7.92 22.43
C TYR A 121 11.39 9.40 22.79
N ARG A 122 10.67 9.84 23.85
CA ARG A 122 10.72 11.23 24.30
C ARG A 122 12.10 11.69 24.76
N ARG A 123 12.87 10.83 25.45
CA ARG A 123 14.22 11.18 25.90
C ARG A 123 15.18 11.42 24.74
N GLN A 124 15.02 10.68 23.64
CA GLN A 124 15.87 10.78 22.44
C GLN A 124 15.34 11.79 21.42
N ARG A 125 14.02 12.00 21.41
CA ARG A 125 13.28 12.88 20.51
C ARG A 125 12.36 13.78 21.36
N PRO A 126 12.90 14.82 22.02
CA PRO A 126 12.11 15.73 22.86
C PRO A 126 10.92 16.38 22.12
N ASN A 127 11.05 16.55 20.79
CA ASN A 127 10.04 17.13 19.91
C ASN A 127 9.20 16.09 19.14
N ALA A 128 9.25 14.82 19.55
CA ALA A 128 8.55 13.70 18.93
C ALA A 128 7.08 13.98 18.57
N ALA A 129 6.33 14.62 19.47
CA ALA A 129 4.91 14.92 19.24
C ALA A 129 4.74 15.96 18.11
N ALA A 130 5.54 17.02 18.11
CA ALA A 130 5.51 18.04 17.06
C ALA A 130 5.95 17.48 15.70
N GLU A 131 6.95 16.59 15.69
CA GLU A 131 7.39 15.88 14.48
C GLU A 131 6.29 14.94 13.96
N LEU A 132 5.59 14.22 14.84
CA LEU A 132 4.48 13.37 14.42
C LEU A 132 3.34 14.17 13.80
N ILE A 133 3.06 15.36 14.33
CA ILE A 133 2.05 16.25 13.76
C ILE A 133 2.49 16.77 12.38
N SER A 134 3.77 17.15 12.23
CA SER A 134 4.30 17.70 10.99
C SER A 134 4.59 16.66 9.91
N ASN A 135 4.74 15.38 10.27
CA ASN A 135 4.98 14.30 9.31
C ASN A 135 3.84 14.19 8.29
N PRO A 136 4.16 13.90 7.01
CA PRO A 136 3.15 13.75 5.97
C PRO A 136 2.08 12.74 6.37
N GLN A 137 0.83 13.12 6.12
CA GLN A 137 -0.34 12.30 6.39
C GLN A 137 -0.81 11.64 5.11
N SER A 138 -0.91 10.32 5.14
CA SER A 138 -1.27 9.50 3.98
C SER A 138 -2.61 8.81 4.20
N LYS A 139 -3.44 8.81 3.16
CA LYS A 139 -4.76 8.17 3.17
C LYS A 139 -4.65 6.70 2.79
N LEU A 140 -5.62 5.93 3.26
CA LEU A 140 -5.71 4.50 3.00
C LEU A 140 -7.04 4.14 2.34
N GLY A 141 -6.96 3.28 1.33
CA GLY A 141 -8.12 2.73 0.68
C GLY A 141 -7.76 1.59 -0.26
N SER A 142 -8.80 0.91 -0.75
CA SER A 142 -8.66 -0.19 -1.70
C SER A 142 -9.25 0.20 -3.06
N VAL A 143 -8.62 -0.27 -4.14
CA VAL A 143 -9.10 -0.19 -5.51
C VAL A 143 -9.52 -1.59 -5.95
N ARG A 144 -10.70 -1.70 -6.57
CA ARG A 144 -11.11 -2.92 -7.28
C ARG A 144 -11.56 -2.56 -8.68
N CYS A 145 -11.04 -3.25 -9.69
CA CYS A 145 -11.41 -3.09 -11.09
C CYS A 145 -12.29 -4.26 -11.53
N ASN A 146 -13.28 -4.02 -12.40
CA ASN A 146 -14.06 -5.11 -13.01
C ASN A 146 -13.27 -5.93 -14.06
N THR A 147 -12.20 -5.34 -14.60
CA THR A 147 -11.21 -5.95 -15.50
C THR A 147 -9.91 -5.16 -15.40
N HIS A 148 -8.78 -5.84 -15.55
CA HIS A 148 -7.46 -5.21 -15.56
C HIS A 148 -7.04 -4.81 -16.98
N THR A 149 -7.82 -5.14 -18.01
CA THR A 149 -7.47 -4.88 -19.41
C THR A 149 -8.62 -4.29 -20.22
N ALA A 150 -8.25 -3.55 -21.27
CA ALA A 150 -9.18 -3.04 -22.28
C ALA A 150 -8.49 -2.95 -23.65
N VAL A 151 -9.27 -2.77 -24.72
CA VAL A 151 -8.76 -2.39 -26.04
C VAL A 151 -9.41 -1.09 -26.47
N VAL A 152 -8.61 -0.07 -26.76
CA VAL A 152 -9.10 1.24 -27.21
C VAL A 152 -8.45 1.56 -28.54
N SER A 153 -9.26 1.84 -29.57
CA SER A 153 -8.78 2.14 -30.93
C SER A 153 -7.80 1.09 -31.48
N GLY A 154 -8.02 -0.19 -31.17
CA GLY A 154 -7.16 -1.29 -31.59
C GLY A 154 -5.89 -1.50 -30.76
N VAL A 155 -5.62 -0.64 -29.78
CA VAL A 155 -4.46 -0.75 -28.88
C VAL A 155 -4.87 -1.47 -27.59
N PRO A 156 -4.16 -2.56 -27.20
CA PRO A 156 -4.37 -3.22 -25.92
C PRO A 156 -3.79 -2.41 -24.75
N TYR A 157 -4.55 -2.31 -23.67
CA TYR A 157 -4.17 -1.69 -22.41
C TYR A 157 -4.24 -2.71 -21.28
N LEU A 158 -3.32 -2.63 -20.34
CA LEU A 158 -3.27 -3.46 -19.13
C LEU A 158 -2.97 -2.59 -17.91
N LEU A 159 -3.63 -2.86 -16.78
CA LEU A 159 -3.34 -2.32 -15.46
C LEU A 159 -2.65 -3.42 -14.64
N VAL A 160 -1.61 -3.06 -13.88
CA VAL A 160 -0.78 -3.99 -13.10
C VAL A 160 -0.48 -3.40 -11.72
N GLY A 161 -0.44 -4.24 -10.69
CA GLY A 161 -0.19 -3.85 -9.30
C GLY A 161 -1.26 -2.89 -8.79
N ASP A 162 -0.84 -1.90 -7.99
CA ASP A 162 -1.74 -0.90 -7.40
C ASP A 162 -2.59 -0.12 -8.43
N ALA A 163 -2.17 -0.07 -9.70
CA ALA A 163 -2.99 0.53 -10.75
C ALA A 163 -4.28 -0.27 -11.02
N ALA A 164 -4.25 -1.58 -10.80
CA ALA A 164 -5.37 -2.50 -10.92
C ALA A 164 -6.05 -2.80 -9.58
N HIS A 165 -5.28 -3.03 -8.52
CA HIS A 165 -5.75 -3.62 -7.25
C HIS A 165 -5.03 -3.07 -6.02
N ALA A 166 -4.96 -1.76 -5.85
CA ALA A 166 -4.42 -1.20 -4.60
C ALA A 166 -5.17 -1.76 -3.37
N ILE A 167 -4.44 -2.23 -2.37
CA ILE A 167 -5.00 -2.79 -1.14
C ILE A 167 -4.48 -2.05 0.09
N VAL A 168 -5.28 -2.05 1.16
CA VAL A 168 -4.84 -1.56 2.46
C VAL A 168 -3.66 -2.39 2.99
N PRO A 169 -2.69 -1.78 3.71
CA PRO A 169 -1.38 -2.42 3.95
C PRO A 169 -1.38 -3.46 5.08
N PHE A 170 -2.54 -3.83 5.61
CA PHE A 170 -2.62 -4.58 6.87
C PHE A 170 -2.24 -6.04 6.73
N PHE A 171 -2.20 -6.60 5.52
CA PHE A 171 -1.68 -7.96 5.29
C PHE A 171 -0.24 -7.99 4.76
N GLY A 172 0.36 -6.82 4.48
CA GLY A 172 1.72 -6.73 3.94
C GLY A 172 1.89 -7.34 2.54
N GLN A 173 0.82 -7.47 1.76
CA GLN A 173 0.85 -8.19 0.47
C GLN A 173 0.86 -7.31 -0.77
N GLY A 174 0.59 -6.01 -0.72
CA GLY A 174 0.44 -5.20 -1.94
C GLY A 174 1.63 -5.30 -2.90
N CYS A 175 2.85 -5.16 -2.38
CA CYS A 175 4.08 -5.33 -3.17
C CYS A 175 4.25 -6.78 -3.68
N ASN A 176 3.96 -7.79 -2.86
CA ASN A 176 4.07 -9.19 -3.24
C ASN A 176 3.08 -9.55 -4.35
N CYS A 177 1.83 -9.11 -4.25
CA CYS A 177 0.83 -9.26 -5.30
C CYS A 177 1.27 -8.54 -6.59
N GLY A 178 1.84 -7.33 -6.50
CA GLY A 178 2.42 -6.65 -7.65
C GLY A 178 3.59 -7.41 -8.31
N PHE A 179 4.36 -8.19 -7.56
CA PHE A 179 5.39 -9.08 -8.11
C PHE A 179 4.79 -10.36 -8.72
N GLU A 180 3.78 -10.94 -8.08
CA GLU A 180 3.05 -12.09 -8.62
C GLU A 180 2.38 -11.75 -9.95
N ASP A 181 1.77 -10.57 -10.06
CA ASP A 181 1.28 -10.00 -11.31
C ASP A 181 2.34 -10.05 -12.43
N CYS A 182 3.58 -9.66 -12.13
CA CYS A 182 4.64 -9.66 -13.13
C CYS A 182 4.98 -11.08 -13.62
N VAL A 183 4.96 -12.06 -12.71
CA VAL A 183 5.21 -13.47 -13.03
C VAL A 183 4.08 -14.04 -13.88
N VAL A 184 2.84 -13.86 -13.46
CA VAL A 184 1.66 -14.35 -14.19
C VAL A 184 1.56 -13.68 -15.56
N LEU A 185 1.87 -12.38 -15.66
CA LEU A 185 1.92 -11.69 -16.94
C LEU A 185 2.98 -12.30 -17.87
N ASP A 186 4.20 -12.56 -17.37
CA ASP A 186 5.26 -13.16 -18.16
C ASP A 186 4.83 -14.53 -18.72
N GLU A 187 4.18 -15.36 -17.90
CA GLU A 187 3.63 -16.66 -18.32
C GLU A 187 2.63 -16.53 -19.49
N HIS A 188 1.69 -15.59 -19.42
CA HIS A 188 0.73 -15.33 -20.49
C HIS A 188 1.36 -14.75 -21.76
N LEU A 189 2.55 -14.15 -21.65
CA LEU A 189 3.31 -13.57 -22.75
C LEU A 189 4.32 -14.54 -23.37
N GLN A 190 4.47 -15.77 -22.87
CA GLN A 190 5.42 -16.76 -23.43
C GLN A 190 5.07 -17.17 -24.87
N ASP A 191 3.78 -17.28 -25.19
CA ASP A 191 3.31 -17.57 -26.54
C ASP A 191 3.34 -16.30 -27.41
N LYS A 192 4.46 -16.07 -28.09
CA LYS A 192 4.66 -14.89 -28.95
C LYS A 192 3.75 -14.84 -30.18
N SER A 193 3.05 -15.93 -30.50
CA SER A 193 2.06 -15.96 -31.60
C SER A 193 0.68 -15.46 -31.15
N ARG A 194 0.45 -15.40 -29.85
CA ARG A 194 -0.82 -14.94 -29.25
C ARG A 194 -0.92 -13.41 -29.32
N PRO A 195 -2.04 -12.85 -29.82
CA PRO A 195 -2.25 -11.41 -29.76
C PRO A 195 -2.25 -10.89 -28.31
N LEU A 196 -1.59 -9.76 -28.06
CA LEU A 196 -1.46 -9.19 -26.70
C LEU A 196 -2.80 -8.98 -26.01
N ALA A 197 -3.83 -8.52 -26.72
CA ALA A 197 -5.17 -8.36 -26.15
C ALA A 197 -5.78 -9.69 -25.65
N VAL A 198 -5.42 -10.82 -26.27
CA VAL A 198 -5.86 -12.15 -25.82
C VAL A 198 -5.09 -12.56 -24.58
N ALA A 199 -3.76 -12.36 -24.57
CA ALA A 199 -2.92 -12.63 -23.40
C ALA A 199 -3.37 -11.81 -22.18
N PHE A 200 -3.62 -10.52 -22.34
CA PHE A 200 -4.07 -9.64 -21.25
C PHE A 200 -5.45 -10.00 -20.71
N ARG A 201 -6.37 -10.47 -21.55
CA ARG A 201 -7.67 -10.99 -21.07
C ARG A 201 -7.51 -12.26 -20.25
N ALA A 202 -6.62 -13.17 -20.66
CA ALA A 202 -6.35 -14.39 -19.91
C ALA A 202 -5.69 -14.07 -18.56
N TYR A 203 -4.70 -13.18 -18.55
CA TYR A 203 -4.09 -12.62 -17.34
C TYR A 203 -5.13 -12.01 -16.39
N SER A 204 -5.96 -11.11 -16.90
CA SER A 204 -6.97 -10.43 -16.08
C SER A 204 -8.00 -11.40 -15.52
N ALA A 205 -8.44 -12.39 -16.31
CA ALA A 205 -9.42 -13.37 -15.84
C ALA A 205 -8.87 -14.28 -14.74
N GLN A 206 -7.56 -14.57 -14.77
CA GLN A 206 -6.90 -15.38 -13.74
C GLN A 206 -6.80 -14.62 -12.41
N LEU A 207 -6.38 -13.35 -12.43
CA LEU A 207 -6.04 -12.63 -11.21
C LEU A 207 -7.22 -11.96 -10.50
N LEU A 208 -8.30 -11.61 -11.22
CA LEU A 208 -9.40 -10.82 -10.64
C LEU A 208 -9.92 -11.39 -9.30
N ALA A 209 -10.16 -12.70 -9.23
CA ALA A 209 -10.66 -13.33 -8.02
C ALA A 209 -9.64 -13.29 -6.87
N ASP A 210 -8.36 -13.51 -7.17
CA ASP A 210 -7.29 -13.52 -6.18
C ASP A 210 -7.02 -12.11 -5.64
N THR A 211 -7.05 -11.10 -6.53
CA THR A 211 -6.88 -9.68 -6.16
C THR A 211 -8.03 -9.15 -5.31
N ASP A 212 -9.27 -9.59 -5.59
CA ASP A 212 -10.41 -9.26 -4.74
C ASP A 212 -10.31 -9.95 -3.37
N ALA A 213 -9.92 -11.23 -3.35
CA ALA A 213 -9.77 -12.01 -2.12
C ALA A 213 -8.69 -11.42 -1.20
N ILE A 214 -7.54 -11.00 -1.72
CA ILE A 214 -6.50 -10.38 -0.88
C ILE A 214 -6.92 -8.99 -0.38
N ALA A 215 -7.69 -8.22 -1.17
CA ALA A 215 -8.26 -6.96 -0.71
C ALA A 215 -9.21 -7.17 0.47
N ASP A 216 -10.06 -8.20 0.41
CA ASP A 216 -10.96 -8.59 1.49
C ASP A 216 -10.18 -9.04 2.73
N MET A 217 -9.21 -9.95 2.57
CA MET A 217 -8.37 -10.43 3.67
C MET A 217 -7.59 -9.29 4.35
N ALA A 218 -7.13 -8.31 3.58
CA ALA A 218 -6.43 -7.14 4.13
C ALA A 218 -7.37 -6.23 4.94
N LEU A 219 -8.63 -6.07 4.52
CA LEU A 219 -9.65 -5.35 5.28
C LEU A 219 -10.10 -6.12 6.53
N ASP A 220 -10.23 -7.44 6.45
CA ASP A 220 -10.56 -8.27 7.62
C ASP A 220 -9.43 -8.21 8.66
N ASN A 221 -8.18 -8.29 8.22
CA ASN A 221 -7.04 -8.17 9.12
C ASN A 221 -6.94 -6.79 9.76
N PHE A 222 -7.36 -5.72 9.08
CA PHE A 222 -7.49 -4.40 9.69
C PHE A 222 -8.42 -4.43 10.91
N VAL A 223 -9.60 -5.03 10.75
CA VAL A 223 -10.60 -5.14 11.80
C VAL A 223 -10.07 -5.98 12.96
N GLU A 224 -9.36 -7.07 12.67
CA GLU A 224 -8.72 -7.92 13.68
C GLU A 224 -7.63 -7.17 14.46
N MET A 225 -6.73 -6.47 13.75
CA MET A 225 -5.65 -5.66 14.34
C MET A 225 -6.18 -4.53 15.24
N MET A 226 -7.30 -3.91 14.86
CA MET A 226 -7.91 -2.83 15.63
C MET A 226 -8.68 -3.32 16.87
N SER A 227 -9.35 -4.48 16.80
CA SER A 227 -10.36 -4.85 17.82
C SER A 227 -10.00 -6.05 18.70
N ARG A 228 -9.18 -7.00 18.23
CA ARG A 228 -9.05 -8.32 18.89
C ARG A 228 -7.68 -8.59 19.50
N VAL A 229 -6.63 -7.95 19.02
CA VAL A 229 -5.26 -8.16 19.55
C VAL A 229 -5.03 -7.47 20.90
N ALA A 230 -5.99 -6.65 21.35
CA ALA A 230 -6.02 -6.04 22.67
C ALA A 230 -6.80 -6.87 23.72
N ASP A 231 -7.37 -8.03 23.35
CA ASP A 231 -8.15 -8.89 24.26
C ASP A 231 -7.21 -9.70 25.17
N PRO A 232 -7.16 -9.42 26.49
CA PRO A 232 -6.35 -10.18 27.42
C PRO A 232 -7.06 -11.51 27.72
N LYS A 233 -6.69 -12.57 27.01
CA LYS A 233 -6.93 -13.92 27.52
C LYS A 233 -5.99 -14.25 28.67
#